data_AF-A0A519YAT6-F1
#
_entry.id   AF-A0A519YAT6-F1
#
_cell.length_a   1.000
_cell.length_b   1.000
_cell.length_c   1.000
_cell.angle_alpha   90.00
_cell.angle_beta   90.00
_cell.angle_gamma   90.00
#
_symmetry.space_group_name_H-M   'P 1'
#
loop_
_entity.id
_entity.type
_entity.pdbx_description
1 polymer ?
#
loop_
_entity_poly.entity_id
_entity_poly.type
_entity_poly.pdbx_seq_one_letter_code
_entity_poly.pdbx_strand_id
1 'polypeptide(L)'
;MTNPLSAWAVQAASELPTLKPICKLALAEFDLELRLSGHSLWLIYYWPNEVKTAFRIAFSAVGAFNLSDFEQLKEKINISLDTIEAKYNVEILISAQNNQIISWTTNIVPKLDLLAPFWPKDMLSFTASWQPLATANIHAQQVGNRSGIIFYSLTKPQTGNVFYFQNISSFNPYFIDTETTGSNLVGGNWPEIGLSLPPTSA
;
A
#
# COMPACT_ATOMS: atom_id res chain seq x y z
N MET A 1 14.61 -21.68 0.59
CA MET A 1 13.95 -21.22 1.83
C MET A 1 12.97 -20.13 1.44
N THR A 2 11.71 -20.23 1.87
CA THR A 2 10.74 -19.15 1.73
C THR A 2 11.13 -18.04 2.71
N ASN A 3 11.17 -16.79 2.24
CA ASN A 3 11.47 -15.66 3.12
C ASN A 3 10.37 -15.54 4.20
N PRO A 4 10.72 -15.15 5.43
CA PRO A 4 9.73 -14.97 6.50
C PRO A 4 8.76 -13.83 6.16
N LEU A 5 7.52 -13.97 6.59
CA LEU A 5 6.47 -12.96 6.48
C LEU A 5 6.23 -12.30 7.84
N SER A 6 5.91 -11.02 7.88
CA SER A 6 5.38 -10.40 9.09
C SER A 6 4.00 -10.95 9.42
N ALA A 7 3.55 -10.78 10.67
CA ALA A 7 2.18 -11.11 11.08
C ALA A 7 1.12 -10.39 10.22
N TRP A 8 1.40 -9.14 9.83
CA TRP A 8 0.51 -8.35 8.97
C TRP A 8 0.47 -8.84 7.52
N ALA A 9 1.58 -9.36 7.00
CA ALA A 9 1.60 -10.00 5.69
C ALA A 9 0.83 -11.33 5.69
N VAL A 10 0.94 -12.13 6.76
CA VAL A 10 0.14 -13.35 6.95
C VAL A 10 -1.36 -13.01 7.02
N GLN A 11 -1.72 -11.98 7.81
CA GLN A 11 -3.10 -11.50 7.90
C GLN A 11 -3.62 -11.07 6.52
N ALA A 12 -2.86 -10.23 5.80
CA ALA A 12 -3.24 -9.76 4.46
C ALA A 12 -3.45 -10.93 3.48
N ALA A 13 -2.55 -11.91 3.47
CA ALA A 13 -2.65 -13.09 2.61
C ALA A 13 -3.89 -13.94 2.92
N SER A 14 -4.29 -14.02 4.19
CA SER A 14 -5.50 -14.76 4.60
C SER A 14 -6.79 -13.99 4.31
N GLU A 15 -6.81 -12.67 4.54
CA GLU A 15 -8.04 -11.88 4.47
C GLU A 15 -8.37 -11.46 3.04
N LEU A 16 -7.40 -10.92 2.30
CA LEU A 16 -7.61 -10.32 0.98
C LEU A 16 -8.48 -11.17 0.04
N PRO A 17 -8.30 -12.50 -0.08
CA PRO A 17 -9.10 -13.33 -0.99
C PRO A 17 -10.59 -13.37 -0.62
N THR A 18 -10.91 -13.19 0.67
CA THR A 18 -12.26 -13.29 1.24
C THR A 18 -13.01 -11.96 1.23
N LEU A 19 -12.30 -10.85 1.12
CA LEU A 19 -12.88 -9.51 1.13
C LEU A 19 -13.63 -9.22 -0.17
N LYS A 20 -14.81 -8.62 -0.04
CA LYS A 20 -15.56 -8.09 -1.18
C LYS A 20 -14.93 -6.77 -1.65
N PRO A 21 -14.85 -6.53 -2.96
CA PRO A 21 -14.38 -5.26 -3.48
C PRO A 21 -15.39 -4.15 -3.19
N ILE A 22 -14.90 -2.98 -2.75
CA ILE A 22 -15.69 -1.73 -2.70
C ILE A 22 -15.89 -1.21 -4.13
N CYS A 23 -14.84 -1.30 -4.94
CA CYS A 23 -14.81 -0.77 -6.30
C CYS A 23 -13.99 -1.70 -7.19
N LYS A 24 -14.38 -1.78 -8.46
CA LYS A 24 -13.66 -2.46 -9.53
C LYS A 24 -13.55 -1.52 -10.72
N LEU A 25 -12.36 -1.42 -11.29
CA LEU A 25 -12.10 -0.62 -12.48
C LEU A 25 -11.39 -1.49 -13.51
N ALA A 26 -11.95 -1.56 -14.70
CA ALA A 26 -11.27 -2.15 -15.84
C ALA A 26 -10.43 -1.07 -16.54
N LEU A 27 -9.10 -1.25 -16.56
CA LEU A 27 -8.21 -0.41 -17.37
C LEU A 27 -7.72 -1.20 -18.59
N ALA A 28 -6.94 -0.56 -19.47
CA ALA A 28 -6.59 -1.16 -20.76
C ALA A 28 -5.76 -2.46 -20.63
N GLU A 29 -4.79 -2.49 -19.70
CA GLU A 29 -3.86 -3.63 -19.55
C GLU A 29 -3.98 -4.36 -18.21
N PHE A 30 -4.72 -3.83 -17.24
CA PHE A 30 -4.92 -4.46 -15.95
C PHE A 30 -6.22 -3.99 -15.32
N ASP A 31 -6.73 -4.77 -14.37
CA ASP A 31 -7.86 -4.36 -13.54
C ASP A 31 -7.37 -3.83 -12.20
N LEU A 32 -8.11 -2.87 -11.65
CA LEU A 32 -7.94 -2.41 -10.28
C LEU A 32 -9.13 -2.83 -9.43
N GLU A 33 -8.84 -3.25 -8.21
CA GLU A 33 -9.86 -3.38 -7.18
C GLU A 33 -9.47 -2.64 -5.91
N LEU A 34 -10.46 -2.08 -5.24
CA LEU A 34 -10.32 -1.61 -3.87
C LEU A 34 -10.97 -2.61 -2.92
N ARG A 35 -10.22 -3.06 -1.92
CA ARG A 35 -10.74 -3.94 -0.85
C ARG A 35 -10.46 -3.31 0.51
N LEU A 36 -11.47 -3.27 1.36
CA LEU A 36 -11.34 -2.79 2.74
C LEU A 36 -11.37 -3.98 3.68
N SER A 37 -10.28 -4.16 4.41
CA SER A 37 -10.22 -5.06 5.57
C SER A 37 -10.48 -4.27 6.85
N GLY A 38 -10.49 -4.96 7.99
CA GLY A 38 -10.63 -4.29 9.29
C GLY A 38 -9.59 -3.19 9.49
N HIS A 39 -8.33 -3.41 9.13
CA HIS A 39 -7.23 -2.49 9.47
C HIS A 39 -6.54 -1.88 8.25
N SER A 40 -7.01 -2.16 7.04
CA SER A 40 -6.32 -1.74 5.83
C SER A 40 -7.27 -1.49 4.67
N LEU A 41 -7.07 -0.38 3.99
CA LEU A 41 -7.60 -0.18 2.64
C LEU A 41 -6.52 -0.59 1.64
N TRP A 42 -6.90 -1.48 0.72
CA TRP A 42 -6.00 -2.06 -0.28
C TRP A 42 -6.42 -1.65 -1.68
N LEU A 43 -5.45 -1.18 -2.47
CA LEU A 43 -5.53 -1.08 -3.92
C LEU A 43 -4.84 -2.29 -4.53
N ILE A 44 -5.54 -3.05 -5.35
CA ILE A 44 -5.07 -4.32 -5.89
C ILE A 44 -5.05 -4.22 -7.40
N TYR A 45 -3.87 -4.42 -7.98
CA TYR A 45 -3.66 -4.55 -9.41
C TYR A 45 -3.77 -6.01 -9.80
N TYR A 46 -4.57 -6.29 -10.80
CA TYR A 46 -4.72 -7.60 -11.43
C TYR A 46 -4.02 -7.58 -12.77
N TRP A 47 -2.89 -8.27 -12.83
CA TRP A 47 -2.15 -8.44 -14.08
C TRP A 47 -2.91 -9.37 -15.03
N PRO A 48 -2.68 -9.29 -16.36
CA PRO A 48 -3.33 -10.16 -17.34
C PRO A 48 -3.15 -11.67 -17.10
N ASN A 49 -2.06 -12.06 -16.42
CA ASN A 49 -1.76 -13.45 -16.06
C ASN A 49 -2.26 -13.84 -14.66
N GLU A 50 -3.22 -13.10 -14.11
CA GLU A 50 -3.87 -13.29 -12.82
C GLU A 50 -2.97 -13.10 -11.58
N VAL A 51 -1.69 -12.77 -11.76
CA VAL A 51 -0.84 -12.26 -10.67
C VAL A 51 -1.47 -10.99 -10.11
N LYS A 52 -1.26 -10.74 -8.82
CA LYS A 52 -1.80 -9.57 -8.14
C LYS A 52 -0.68 -8.81 -7.46
N THR A 53 -0.76 -7.48 -7.48
CA THR A 53 0.07 -6.62 -6.65
C THR A 53 -0.84 -5.74 -5.82
N ALA A 54 -0.79 -5.91 -4.50
CA ALA A 54 -1.61 -5.18 -3.55
C ALA A 54 -0.78 -4.11 -2.86
N PHE A 55 -1.34 -2.91 -2.80
CA PHE A 55 -0.82 -1.74 -2.12
C PHE A 55 -1.74 -1.39 -0.95
N ARG A 56 -1.19 -1.32 0.26
CA ARG A 56 -1.90 -0.85 1.45
C ARG A 56 -1.89 0.67 1.44
N ILE A 57 -2.95 1.27 0.92
CA ILE A 57 -3.03 2.72 0.75
C ILE A 57 -3.48 3.45 2.02
N ALA A 58 -4.12 2.74 2.96
CA ALA A 58 -4.34 3.24 4.32
C ALA A 58 -4.18 2.09 5.34
N PHE A 59 -3.64 2.41 6.52
CA PHE A 59 -3.47 1.48 7.63
C PHE A 59 -3.98 2.12 8.92
N SER A 60 -4.66 1.31 9.72
CA SER A 60 -5.06 1.66 11.07
C SER A 60 -4.39 0.67 12.03
N ALA A 61 -3.66 1.21 13.01
CA ALA A 61 -2.98 0.42 14.03
C ALA A 61 -3.95 -0.10 15.10
N VAL A 62 -5.11 0.54 15.26
CA VAL A 62 -6.07 0.27 16.33
C VAL A 62 -7.48 0.34 15.75
N GLY A 63 -8.36 -0.59 16.08
CA GLY A 63 -9.77 -0.50 15.65
C GLY A 63 -10.00 -0.77 14.16
N ALA A 64 -11.26 -1.02 13.82
CA ALA A 64 -11.66 -1.36 12.46
C ALA A 64 -12.10 -0.11 11.68
N PHE A 65 -11.75 -0.06 10.39
CA PHE A 65 -12.21 0.96 9.47
C PHE A 65 -13.71 0.89 9.27
N ASN A 66 -14.36 2.04 9.41
CA ASN A 66 -15.72 2.28 8.96
C ASN A 66 -15.66 3.15 7.70
N LEU A 67 -16.22 2.67 6.60
CA LEU A 67 -16.37 3.46 5.38
C LEU A 67 -17.46 4.51 5.61
N SER A 68 -17.07 5.78 5.71
CA SER A 68 -18.00 6.89 5.97
C SER A 68 -18.48 7.56 4.68
N ASP A 69 -17.62 7.62 3.67
CA ASP A 69 -17.97 8.14 2.34
C ASP A 69 -17.16 7.46 1.23
N PHE A 70 -17.77 7.34 0.06
CA PHE A 70 -17.16 6.77 -1.14
C PHE A 70 -17.69 7.49 -2.38
N GLU A 71 -16.79 8.12 -3.13
CA GLU A 71 -17.09 8.77 -4.39
C GLU A 71 -16.15 8.25 -5.48
N GLN A 72 -16.73 7.81 -6.58
CA GLN A 72 -16.00 7.39 -7.77
C GLN A 72 -16.36 8.29 -8.95
N LEU A 73 -15.35 8.98 -9.46
CA LEU A 73 -15.37 9.72 -10.70
C LEU A 73 -14.53 8.98 -11.74
N LYS A 74 -14.53 9.46 -12.99
CA LYS A 74 -13.86 8.78 -14.11
C LYS A 74 -12.36 8.54 -13.87
N GLU A 75 -11.66 9.53 -13.32
CA GLU A 75 -10.20 9.53 -13.16
C GLU A 75 -9.77 9.75 -11.70
N LYS A 76 -10.73 9.69 -10.78
CA LYS A 76 -10.54 10.02 -9.38
C LYS A 76 -11.46 9.19 -8.48
N ILE A 77 -10.93 8.68 -7.38
CA ILE A 77 -11.69 8.01 -6.33
C ILE A 77 -11.39 8.70 -5.00
N ASN A 78 -12.42 9.09 -4.26
CA ASN A 78 -12.31 9.62 -2.91
C ASN A 78 -12.94 8.63 -1.92
N ILE A 79 -12.25 8.40 -0.82
CA ILE A 79 -12.68 7.46 0.21
C ILE A 79 -12.42 8.10 1.57
N SER A 80 -13.48 8.26 2.36
CA SER A 80 -13.35 8.66 3.75
C SER A 80 -13.55 7.45 4.64
N LEU A 81 -12.59 7.23 5.54
CA LEU A 81 -12.66 6.17 6.55
C LEU A 81 -12.56 6.78 7.94
N ASP A 82 -13.21 6.14 8.91
CA ASP A 82 -13.17 6.53 10.31
C ASP A 82 -12.84 5.30 11.17
N THR A 83 -11.92 5.49 12.12
CA THR A 83 -11.58 4.51 13.15
C THR A 83 -11.73 5.16 14.51
N ILE A 84 -11.47 4.42 15.59
CA ILE A 84 -11.58 4.99 16.93
C ILE A 84 -10.50 6.05 17.20
N GLU A 85 -9.38 5.97 16.51
CA GLU A 85 -8.16 6.75 16.72
C GLU A 85 -7.95 7.87 15.69
N ALA A 86 -8.48 7.76 14.47
CA ALA A 86 -8.23 8.75 13.43
C ALA A 86 -9.34 8.82 12.36
N LYS A 87 -9.32 9.92 11.60
CA LYS A 87 -10.04 10.08 10.33
C LYS A 87 -9.05 9.98 9.18
N TYR A 88 -9.46 9.29 8.12
CA TYR A 88 -8.64 9.06 6.94
C TYR A 88 -9.37 9.57 5.71
N ASN A 89 -8.67 10.31 4.87
CA ASN A 89 -9.14 10.68 3.54
C ASN A 89 -8.14 10.20 2.52
N VAL A 90 -8.58 9.27 1.66
CA VAL A 90 -7.77 8.67 0.62
C VAL A 90 -8.27 9.17 -0.72
N GLU A 91 -7.38 9.83 -1.46
CA GLU A 91 -7.61 10.24 -2.83
C GLU A 91 -6.76 9.34 -3.73
N ILE A 92 -7.37 8.78 -4.77
CA ILE A 92 -6.69 7.98 -5.80
C ILE A 92 -6.94 8.67 -7.14
N LEU A 93 -5.86 8.93 -7.89
CA LEU A 93 -5.90 9.55 -9.20
C LEU A 93 -5.40 8.54 -10.26
N ILE A 94 -6.17 8.41 -11.33
CA ILE A 94 -5.84 7.57 -12.48
C ILE A 94 -5.45 8.52 -13.61
N SER A 95 -4.22 8.44 -14.09
CA SER A 95 -3.76 9.35 -15.14
C SER A 95 -4.52 9.14 -16.45
N ALA A 96 -5.12 10.21 -16.96
CA ALA A 96 -5.82 10.22 -18.25
C ALA A 96 -4.90 9.93 -19.44
N GLN A 97 -3.63 10.31 -19.33
CA GLN A 97 -2.63 10.16 -20.39
C GLN A 97 -2.03 8.75 -20.42
N ASN A 98 -1.93 8.12 -19.26
CA ASN A 98 -1.45 6.76 -19.12
C ASN A 98 -2.13 6.11 -17.92
N ASN A 99 -3.15 5.29 -18.18
CA ASN A 99 -3.92 4.60 -17.15
C ASN A 99 -3.09 3.58 -16.33
N GLN A 100 -1.82 3.36 -16.71
CA GLN A 100 -0.87 2.58 -15.92
C GLN A 100 -0.27 3.35 -14.74
N ILE A 101 -0.35 4.68 -14.77
CA ILE A 101 0.15 5.54 -13.71
C ILE A 101 -1.02 5.88 -12.78
N ILE A 102 -0.97 5.30 -11.58
CA ILE A 102 -1.89 5.61 -10.49
C ILE A 102 -1.08 6.28 -9.38
N SER A 103 -1.62 7.36 -8.85
CA SER A 103 -1.13 7.96 -7.61
C SER A 103 -2.23 7.94 -6.57
N TRP A 104 -1.83 7.94 -5.30
CA TRP A 104 -2.76 8.13 -4.21
C TRP A 104 -2.14 9.02 -3.15
N THR A 105 -3.00 9.67 -2.37
CA THR A 105 -2.63 10.44 -1.19
C THR A 105 -3.56 10.05 -0.06
N THR A 106 -2.97 9.73 1.09
CA THR A 106 -3.70 9.41 2.31
C THR A 106 -3.41 10.47 3.35
N ASN A 107 -4.44 11.22 3.72
CA ASN A 107 -4.39 12.17 4.82
C ASN A 107 -4.96 11.50 6.07
N ILE A 108 -4.19 11.53 7.15
CA ILE A 108 -4.57 10.95 8.44
C ILE A 108 -4.66 12.09 9.44
N VAL A 109 -5.80 12.23 10.10
CA VAL A 109 -6.03 13.20 11.18
C VAL A 109 -6.34 12.41 12.46
N PRO A 110 -5.36 12.29 13.37
CA PRO A 110 -5.58 11.67 14.68
C PRO A 110 -6.67 12.41 15.47
N LYS A 111 -7.49 11.66 16.22
CA LYS A 111 -8.52 12.20 17.14
C LYS A 111 -7.94 12.56 18.51
N LEU A 112 -6.77 12.01 18.82
CA LEU A 112 -5.95 12.26 20.00
C LEU A 112 -4.47 12.15 19.60
N ASP A 113 -3.56 12.55 20.47
CA ASP A 113 -2.12 12.34 20.24
C ASP A 113 -1.83 10.83 20.25
N LEU A 114 -1.27 10.32 19.14
CA LEU A 114 -1.03 8.89 18.94
C LEU A 114 0.44 8.58 18.82
N LEU A 115 0.86 7.53 19.52
CA LEU A 115 2.09 6.83 19.21
C LEU A 115 1.80 5.83 18.09
N ALA A 116 2.65 5.81 17.06
CA ALA A 116 2.66 4.81 16.00
C ALA A 116 3.84 3.85 16.25
N PRO A 117 3.66 2.79 17.06
CA PRO A 117 4.76 1.92 17.45
C PRO A 117 5.26 1.03 16.31
N PHE A 118 4.44 0.83 15.28
CA PHE A 118 4.80 0.03 14.11
C PHE A 118 3.91 0.41 12.91
N TRP A 119 4.50 0.35 11.71
CA TRP A 119 3.78 0.53 10.45
C TRP A 119 4.16 -0.58 9.45
N PRO A 120 3.22 -1.42 8.98
CA PRO A 120 3.55 -2.51 8.07
C PRO A 120 3.95 -1.99 6.69
N LYS A 121 4.77 -2.79 5.99
CA LYS A 121 5.15 -2.51 4.60
C LYS A 121 3.94 -2.54 3.70
N ASP A 122 3.83 -1.55 2.83
CA ASP A 122 2.61 -1.29 2.08
C ASP A 122 2.47 -2.08 0.77
N MET A 123 3.40 -2.97 0.39
CA MET A 123 3.30 -3.72 -0.87
C MET A 123 3.51 -5.23 -0.68
N LEU A 124 2.58 -6.00 -1.25
CA LEU A 124 2.62 -7.47 -1.33
C LEU A 124 2.21 -7.92 -2.74
N SER A 125 2.89 -8.92 -3.27
CA SER A 125 2.49 -9.56 -4.54
C SER A 125 2.02 -10.98 -4.32
N PHE A 126 1.03 -11.42 -5.09
CA PHE A 126 0.37 -12.70 -4.94
C PHE A 126 0.25 -13.45 -6.28
N THR A 127 0.22 -14.77 -6.21
CA THR A 127 -0.14 -15.63 -7.34
C THR A 127 -1.62 -15.50 -7.73
N ALA A 128 -2.02 -16.17 -8.82
CA ALA A 128 -3.42 -16.36 -9.19
C ALA A 128 -4.28 -16.86 -8.02
N SER A 129 -3.75 -17.81 -7.24
CA SER A 129 -4.39 -18.45 -6.09
C SER A 129 -4.16 -17.72 -4.75
N TRP A 130 -3.82 -16.43 -4.79
CA TRP A 130 -3.59 -15.59 -3.60
C TRP A 130 -2.51 -16.06 -2.62
N GLN A 131 -1.54 -16.85 -3.10
CA GLN A 131 -0.38 -17.18 -2.29
C GLN A 131 0.67 -16.07 -2.44
N PRO A 132 1.34 -15.62 -1.36
CA PRO A 132 2.44 -14.66 -1.46
C PRO A 132 3.46 -15.13 -2.50
N LEU A 133 3.82 -14.23 -3.42
CA LEU A 133 4.65 -14.60 -4.56
C LEU A 133 6.07 -14.88 -4.09
N ALA A 134 6.60 -16.07 -4.40
CA ALA A 134 7.86 -16.51 -3.80
C ALA A 134 9.09 -15.73 -4.28
N THR A 135 9.08 -15.21 -5.52
CA THR A 135 10.28 -14.61 -6.13
C THR A 135 9.97 -13.38 -6.97
N ALA A 136 10.83 -12.38 -6.86
CA ALA A 136 10.97 -11.26 -7.78
C ALA A 136 12.44 -10.81 -7.82
N ASN A 137 12.77 -9.98 -8.81
CA ASN A 137 14.09 -9.35 -8.91
C ASN A 137 13.94 -7.87 -8.55
N ILE A 138 14.52 -7.45 -7.42
CA ILE A 138 14.58 -6.03 -7.03
C ILE A 138 15.80 -5.40 -7.70
N HIS A 139 15.57 -4.41 -8.55
CA HIS A 139 16.60 -3.71 -9.30
C HIS A 139 17.09 -2.44 -8.58
N ALA A 140 16.16 -1.76 -7.90
CA ALA A 140 16.46 -0.57 -7.13
C ALA A 140 15.53 -0.48 -5.91
N GLN A 141 16.07 0.06 -4.82
CA GLN A 141 15.33 0.45 -3.62
C GLN A 141 15.99 1.67 -2.99
N GLN A 142 15.33 2.31 -2.02
CA GLN A 142 15.91 3.45 -1.31
C GLN A 142 17.24 3.07 -0.64
N VAL A 143 18.20 4.00 -0.66
CA VAL A 143 19.45 3.90 0.08
C VAL A 143 19.72 5.22 0.80
N GLY A 144 19.73 5.18 2.14
CA GLY A 144 19.85 6.35 2.99
C GLY A 144 18.68 7.33 2.81
N ASN A 145 18.99 8.61 2.65
CA ASN A 145 18.00 9.70 2.44
C ASN A 145 17.67 9.97 0.97
N ARG A 146 18.04 9.06 0.06
CA ARG A 146 17.72 9.19 -1.37
C ARG A 146 16.21 9.02 -1.61
N SER A 147 15.79 9.24 -2.85
CA SER A 147 14.41 9.08 -3.30
C SER A 147 13.78 7.77 -2.82
N GLY A 148 12.55 7.85 -2.33
CA GLY A 148 11.77 6.69 -1.91
C GLY A 148 11.27 5.93 -3.14
N ILE A 149 12.12 5.10 -3.73
CA ILE A 149 11.78 4.32 -4.92
C ILE A 149 11.91 2.83 -4.65
N ILE A 150 11.11 2.04 -5.35
CA ILE A 150 11.36 0.62 -5.58
C ILE A 150 11.11 0.32 -7.05
N PHE A 151 12.05 -0.37 -7.68
CA PHE A 151 11.87 -0.92 -9.03
C PHE A 151 12.15 -2.42 -9.00
N TYR A 152 11.19 -3.24 -9.41
CA TYR A 152 11.33 -4.69 -9.42
C TYR A 152 10.59 -5.35 -10.59
N SER A 153 11.05 -6.54 -10.97
CA SER A 153 10.41 -7.41 -11.97
C SER A 153 9.81 -8.65 -11.34
N LEU A 154 8.57 -8.94 -11.73
CA LEU A 154 7.85 -10.17 -11.43
C LEU A 154 8.19 -11.20 -12.52
N THR A 155 9.15 -12.09 -12.24
CA THR A 155 9.76 -12.98 -13.27
C THR A 155 9.24 -14.41 -13.25
N LYS A 156 8.58 -14.84 -12.16
CA LYS A 156 8.02 -16.20 -12.03
C LYS A 156 6.63 -16.14 -11.37
N PRO A 157 5.54 -16.15 -12.16
CA PRO A 157 5.52 -16.14 -13.62
C PRO A 157 6.00 -14.78 -14.19
N GLN A 158 6.49 -14.79 -15.44
CA GLN A 158 6.85 -13.55 -16.13
C GLN A 158 5.58 -12.70 -16.29
N THR A 159 5.56 -11.56 -15.61
CA THR A 159 4.35 -10.74 -15.47
C THR A 159 4.62 -9.33 -15.98
N GLY A 160 5.59 -8.65 -15.38
CA GLY A 160 5.84 -7.25 -15.67
C GLY A 160 6.79 -6.62 -14.68
N ASN A 161 6.91 -5.30 -14.76
CA ASN A 161 7.73 -4.49 -13.89
C ASN A 161 6.87 -3.52 -13.11
N VAL A 162 7.22 -3.27 -11.85
CA VAL A 162 6.56 -2.29 -11.01
C VAL A 162 7.58 -1.22 -10.64
N PHE A 163 7.19 0.03 -10.89
CA PHE A 163 7.90 1.21 -10.42
C PHE A 163 7.03 1.89 -9.35
N TYR A 164 7.53 1.90 -8.12
CA TYR A 164 6.91 2.55 -6.98
C TYR A 164 7.73 3.78 -6.61
N PHE A 165 7.05 4.91 -6.44
CA PHE A 165 7.62 6.17 -5.99
C PHE A 165 6.83 6.70 -4.80
N GLN A 166 7.54 6.99 -3.73
CA GLN A 166 7.03 7.63 -2.54
C GLN A 166 7.61 9.03 -2.43
N ASN A 167 6.72 10.02 -2.35
CA ASN A 167 7.11 11.36 -1.96
C ASN A 167 7.49 11.35 -0.47
N ILE A 168 8.79 11.41 -0.16
CA ILE A 168 9.25 11.40 1.24
C ILE A 168 9.00 12.76 1.90
N SER A 169 9.07 13.87 1.16
CA SER A 169 8.92 15.20 1.75
C SER A 169 7.50 15.49 2.25
N SER A 170 6.49 14.77 1.76
CA SER A 170 5.13 14.85 2.30
C SER A 170 5.02 14.33 3.74
N PHE A 171 6.00 13.56 4.23
CA PHE A 171 6.05 13.09 5.61
C PHE A 171 6.85 14.02 6.54
N ASN A 172 7.34 15.16 6.07
CA ASN A 172 8.09 16.10 6.92
C ASN A 172 7.33 16.48 8.21
N PRO A 173 6.01 16.77 8.20
CA PRO A 173 5.27 17.02 9.44
C PRO A 173 5.39 15.85 10.43
N TYR A 174 5.21 14.61 9.96
CA TYR A 174 5.38 13.42 10.79
C TYR A 174 6.80 13.30 11.37
N PHE A 175 7.83 13.52 10.56
CA PHE A 175 9.22 13.44 11.04
C PHE A 175 9.55 14.49 12.11
N ILE A 176 8.98 15.69 11.99
CA ILE A 176 9.14 16.75 12.98
C ILE A 176 8.41 16.36 14.27
N ASP A 177 7.14 15.97 14.16
CA ASP A 177 6.29 15.68 15.32
C ASP A 177 6.79 14.47 16.12
N THR A 178 7.39 13.49 15.47
CA THR A 178 7.85 12.24 16.12
C THR A 178 9.36 12.19 16.32
N GLU A 179 10.09 13.25 15.97
CA GLU A 179 11.56 13.31 16.00
C GLU A 179 12.25 12.14 15.27
N THR A 180 11.69 11.72 14.12
CA THR A 180 12.22 10.62 13.31
C THR A 180 12.84 11.12 12.00
N THR A 181 13.44 10.21 11.20
CA THR A 181 14.05 10.55 9.91
C THR A 181 13.48 9.72 8.77
N GLY A 182 13.55 10.28 7.56
CA GLY A 182 13.14 9.62 6.31
C GLY A 182 14.12 8.59 5.75
N SER A 183 15.13 8.16 6.52
CA SER A 183 16.18 7.24 6.03
C SER A 183 15.65 5.81 5.87
N ASN A 184 15.87 5.20 4.70
CA ASN A 184 15.58 3.78 4.44
C ASN A 184 14.12 3.34 4.73
N LEU A 185 13.14 4.24 4.57
CA LEU A 185 11.73 3.92 4.82
C LEU A 185 11.12 3.02 3.73
N VAL A 186 11.60 3.16 2.50
CA VAL A 186 11.10 2.47 1.31
C VAL A 186 12.03 1.31 0.93
N GLY A 187 11.52 0.09 1.03
CA GLY A 187 12.30 -1.15 0.83
C GLY A 187 11.66 -2.29 1.59
N GLY A 188 12.44 -3.28 2.01
CA GLY A 188 11.96 -4.41 2.82
C GLY A 188 12.52 -5.73 2.35
N ASN A 189 11.91 -6.82 2.79
CA ASN A 189 12.30 -8.17 2.41
C ASN A 189 11.19 -8.80 1.59
N TRP A 190 11.49 -9.21 0.36
CA TRP A 190 10.53 -9.89 -0.49
C TRP A 190 9.88 -11.08 0.25
N PRO A 191 8.55 -11.29 0.18
CA PRO A 191 7.57 -10.60 -0.67
C PRO A 191 6.94 -9.33 -0.09
N GLU A 192 7.39 -8.87 1.08
CA GLU A 192 6.85 -7.74 1.82
C GLU A 192 7.80 -6.53 1.75
N ILE A 193 7.47 -5.59 0.87
CA ILE A 193 8.30 -4.43 0.55
C ILE A 193 7.45 -3.16 0.47
N GLY A 194 8.07 -2.00 0.29
CA GLY A 194 7.38 -0.71 0.19
C GLY A 194 7.71 0.24 1.33
N LEU A 195 6.83 1.21 1.57
CA LEU A 195 6.97 2.18 2.66
C LEU A 195 6.58 1.56 4.01
N SER A 196 7.35 1.89 5.04
CA SER A 196 6.98 1.73 6.45
C SER A 196 7.41 2.99 7.18
N LEU A 197 6.49 3.61 7.94
CA LEU A 197 6.81 4.77 8.75
C LEU A 197 7.71 4.36 9.92
N PRO A 198 8.69 5.22 10.30
CA PRO A 198 9.54 4.93 11.43
C PRO A 198 8.68 4.97 12.71
N PRO A 199 8.93 4.06 13.66
CA PRO A 199 8.15 4.00 14.88
C PRO A 199 8.36 5.26 15.73
N THR A 200 7.31 5.71 16.40
CA THR A 200 7.41 6.83 17.34
C THR A 200 8.04 6.38 18.65
N SER A 201 9.01 7.14 19.15
CA SER A 201 9.53 6.99 20.51
C SER A 201 8.55 7.64 21.49
N ALA A 202 8.35 7.04 22.67
CA ALA A 202 7.62 7.66 23.77
C ALA A 202 8.51 8.64 24.56
#